data_AF-A0A1I2EGG8-F1
#
_entry.id   AF-A0A1I2EGG8-F1
#
_cell.length_a   1.000
_cell.length_b   1.000
_cell.length_c   1.000
_cell.angle_alpha   90.00
_cell.angle_beta   90.00
_cell.angle_gamma   90.00
#
_symmetry.space_group_name_H-M   'P 1'
#
loop_
_entity.id
_entity.type
_entity.pdbx_description
1 polymer ?
#
loop_
_entity_poly.entity_id
_entity_poly.type
_entity_poly.pdbx_seq_one_letter_code
_entity_poly.pdbx_strand_id
1 'polypeptide(L)'
;MAYLLARVENFPRFDGESLTAKPVMGYGQSGKPPHEVHNFSLSSDGFIYGYLPKEGGGDLARLGGHRGATEVSGVTVIFISSGALCGYYRNATVFSIPVRHPDGLMAGESEIYCRVRVAPEDAYLIPADRRDYVMQPKPAGMFPVLYGENGSPWVKWFENLATVSRQNIVNERKRRKWTKAVERSSKSREKALTKYGFKCECCGASYKDHVRAAMFEVHHKVPYSENFEARPLRVSDLAVLCANCHRMIHRMPDLADVKALKDYLVSD
;
A
#
# COMPACT_ATOMS: atom_id res chain seq x y z
N MET A 1 17.23 14.01 14.06
CA MET A 1 15.80 13.98 13.70
C MET A 1 15.06 13.32 14.86
N ALA A 2 13.91 13.84 15.26
CA ALA A 2 13.16 13.28 16.41
C ALA A 2 12.17 12.23 15.93
N TYR A 3 12.03 11.16 16.71
CA TYR A 3 11.13 10.04 16.41
C TYR A 3 10.15 9.83 17.55
N LEU A 4 8.90 9.58 17.17
CA LEU A 4 7.83 9.22 18.08
C LEU A 4 7.17 7.95 17.57
N LEU A 5 7.35 6.85 18.28
CA LEU A 5 6.66 5.60 18.01
C LEU A 5 5.38 5.57 18.84
N ALA A 6 4.25 5.34 18.22
CA ALA A 6 2.94 5.28 18.84
C ALA A 6 2.30 3.91 18.61
N ARG A 7 1.87 3.27 19.69
CA ARG A 7 1.06 2.06 19.61
C ARG A 7 -0.40 2.44 19.44
N VAL A 8 -1.01 1.93 18.39
CA VAL A 8 -2.44 2.09 18.09
C VAL A 8 -3.14 0.75 18.18
N GLU A 9 -4.43 0.77 18.48
CA GLU A 9 -5.25 -0.43 18.45
C GLU A 9 -5.29 -1.04 17.04
N ASN A 10 -5.45 -2.37 16.98
CA ASN A 10 -5.33 -3.11 15.72
C ASN A 10 -6.55 -2.86 14.85
N PHE A 11 -6.37 -2.08 13.80
CA PHE A 11 -7.40 -1.83 12.80
C PHE A 11 -7.01 -2.43 11.45
N PRO A 12 -7.75 -3.45 10.97
CA PRO A 12 -7.51 -4.03 9.65
C PRO A 12 -7.72 -3.01 8.52
N ARG A 13 -8.33 -1.85 8.77
CA ARG A 13 -8.52 -0.78 7.78
C ARG A 13 -8.27 0.59 8.43
N PHE A 14 -7.22 1.26 7.98
CA PHE A 14 -6.98 2.71 8.19
C PHE A 14 -7.16 3.45 6.85
N ASP A 15 -7.78 2.80 5.87
CA ASP A 15 -7.42 2.91 4.46
C ASP A 15 -8.07 4.06 3.71
N GLY A 16 -8.93 4.89 4.33
CA GLY A 16 -9.39 6.16 3.74
C GLY A 16 -10.11 6.08 2.39
N GLU A 17 -10.17 4.93 1.72
CA GLU A 17 -10.68 4.73 0.35
C GLU A 17 -12.13 4.21 0.34
N SER A 18 -12.74 3.94 1.50
CA SER A 18 -14.17 3.62 1.56
C SER A 18 -14.75 3.92 2.95
N LEU A 19 -15.28 5.13 3.12
CA LEU A 19 -16.23 5.46 4.20
C LEU A 19 -17.60 4.76 4.02
N THR A 20 -17.71 3.75 3.14
CA THR A 20 -18.95 3.00 2.86
C THR A 20 -18.88 1.53 3.28
N ALA A 21 -17.73 1.02 3.71
CA ALA A 21 -17.62 -0.35 4.18
C ALA A 21 -18.06 -0.45 5.66
N LYS A 22 -19.05 -1.32 5.94
CA LYS A 22 -19.45 -1.62 7.31
C LYS A 22 -18.24 -2.16 8.11
N PRO A 23 -18.11 -1.77 9.39
CA PRO A 23 -17.22 -2.39 10.36
C PRO A 23 -17.16 -3.92 10.21
N VAL A 24 -15.98 -4.50 10.02
CA VAL A 24 -15.81 -5.96 10.09
C VAL A 24 -15.77 -6.34 11.56
N MET A 25 -16.71 -7.20 11.95
CA MET A 25 -16.97 -7.68 13.31
C MET A 25 -15.70 -8.11 14.06
N GLY A 26 -15.56 -7.63 15.29
CA GLY A 26 -14.44 -7.93 16.20
C GLY A 26 -13.97 -6.70 16.96
N TYR A 27 -14.89 -5.90 17.50
CA TYR A 27 -14.58 -4.67 18.21
C TYR A 27 -14.27 -4.95 19.68
N GLY A 28 -13.37 -4.14 20.26
CA GLY A 28 -13.24 -4.00 21.71
C GLY A 28 -14.62 -3.91 22.35
N GLN A 29 -14.75 -4.42 23.57
CA GLN A 29 -15.98 -4.84 24.27
C GLN A 29 -17.23 -3.92 24.21
N SER A 30 -17.17 -2.74 23.58
CA SER A 30 -18.22 -1.74 23.40
C SER A 30 -18.81 -1.63 21.97
N GLY A 31 -18.18 -2.15 20.91
CA GLY A 31 -18.71 -2.05 19.53
C GLY A 31 -18.63 -0.65 18.87
N LYS A 32 -17.92 0.32 19.49
CA LYS A 32 -17.77 1.70 18.98
C LYS A 32 -16.44 1.87 18.22
N PRO A 33 -16.37 2.69 17.14
CA PRO A 33 -15.14 2.96 16.41
C PRO A 33 -14.10 3.67 17.30
N PRO A 34 -12.82 3.25 17.30
CA PRO A 34 -11.80 3.86 18.14
C PRO A 34 -11.28 5.18 17.55
N HIS A 35 -10.54 5.94 18.35
CA HIS A 35 -10.02 7.25 17.97
C HIS A 35 -9.03 7.19 16.79
N GLU A 36 -8.28 6.09 16.67
CA GLU A 36 -7.18 5.90 15.73
C GLU A 36 -7.63 5.63 14.28
N VAL A 37 -8.91 5.32 14.06
CA VAL A 37 -9.45 4.96 12.73
C VAL A 37 -9.23 6.07 11.69
N HIS A 38 -9.09 7.32 12.15
CA HIS A 38 -8.90 8.51 11.31
C HIS A 38 -7.45 8.96 11.14
N ASN A 39 -6.46 8.23 11.69
CA ASN A 39 -5.05 8.62 11.62
C ASN A 39 -4.49 8.76 10.19
N PHE A 40 -5.19 8.33 9.14
CA PHE A 40 -4.71 8.52 7.76
C PHE A 40 -5.80 9.12 6.87
N SER A 41 -6.81 9.74 7.48
CA SER A 41 -7.88 10.43 6.77
C SER A 41 -7.51 11.89 6.53
N LEU A 42 -7.75 12.35 5.31
CA LEU A 42 -7.62 13.77 4.96
C LEU A 42 -8.77 14.54 5.61
N SER A 43 -8.44 15.63 6.27
CA SER A 43 -9.43 16.54 6.83
C SER A 43 -9.83 17.66 5.87
N SER A 44 -10.93 18.37 6.18
CA SER A 44 -11.43 19.51 5.39
C SER A 44 -10.42 20.65 5.23
N ASP A 45 -9.46 20.80 6.14
CA ASP A 45 -8.40 21.81 6.06
C ASP A 45 -7.20 21.39 5.19
N GLY A 46 -7.24 20.18 4.61
CA GLY A 46 -6.19 19.65 3.73
C GLY A 46 -5.04 18.96 4.46
N PHE A 47 -5.10 18.79 5.78
CA PHE A 47 -4.11 18.05 6.55
C PHE A 47 -4.63 16.68 7.02
N ILE A 48 -3.70 15.82 7.44
CA ILE A 48 -4.02 14.58 8.14
C ILE A 48 -3.71 14.78 9.63
N TYR A 49 -4.64 14.34 10.48
CA TYR A 49 -4.51 14.42 11.93
C TYR A 49 -4.38 13.04 12.56
N GLY A 50 -3.34 12.87 13.37
CA GLY A 50 -3.04 11.64 14.09
C GLY A 50 -3.45 11.73 15.55
N TYR A 51 -4.29 10.80 15.99
CA TYR A 51 -4.46 10.48 17.40
C TYR A 51 -3.21 9.78 17.94
N LEU A 52 -2.77 10.25 19.11
CA LEU A 52 -1.82 9.54 19.94
C LEU A 52 -2.51 9.16 21.25
N PRO A 53 -2.18 8.00 21.83
CA PRO A 53 -2.77 7.54 23.08
C PRO A 53 -2.65 8.57 24.21
N LYS A 54 -3.70 8.69 25.04
CA LYS A 54 -3.84 9.71 26.09
C LYS A 54 -2.61 9.84 27.01
N GLU A 55 -1.94 8.73 27.29
CA GLU A 55 -0.82 8.66 28.22
C GLU A 55 0.54 9.09 27.63
N GLY A 56 0.59 9.69 26.42
CA GLY A 56 1.85 10.26 25.96
C GLY A 56 1.83 11.03 24.64
N GLY A 57 3.01 11.44 24.20
CA GLY A 57 3.27 12.13 22.93
C GLY A 57 3.37 13.65 23.06
N GLY A 58 2.98 14.22 24.21
CA GLY A 58 3.02 15.67 24.46
C GLY A 58 4.32 16.20 25.06
N ASP A 59 5.31 15.35 25.35
CA ASP A 59 6.61 15.78 25.88
C ASP A 59 7.49 16.29 24.74
N LEU A 60 7.27 17.55 24.38
CA LEU A 60 7.95 18.18 23.26
C LEU A 60 9.45 18.37 23.50
N ALA A 61 9.91 18.42 24.76
CA ALA A 61 11.34 18.53 25.07
C ALA A 61 12.12 17.31 24.51
N ARG A 62 11.51 16.12 24.56
CA ARG A 62 12.07 14.89 23.97
C ARG A 62 12.03 14.86 22.44
N LEU A 63 11.30 15.79 21.83
CA LEU A 63 11.21 15.97 20.38
C LEU A 63 12.04 17.15 19.88
N GLY A 64 12.84 17.79 20.75
CA GLY A 64 13.67 18.96 20.41
C GLY A 64 12.96 20.31 20.59
N GLY A 65 11.82 20.33 21.26
CA GLY A 65 11.11 21.55 21.64
C GLY A 65 11.81 22.32 22.76
N HIS A 66 11.68 23.64 22.71
CA HIS A 66 12.11 24.52 23.81
C HIS A 66 11.10 24.48 24.97
N ARG A 67 11.51 24.95 26.15
CA ARG A 67 10.62 25.03 27.32
C ARG A 67 9.42 25.92 27.01
N GLY A 68 8.21 25.39 27.19
CA GLY A 68 6.96 26.10 26.90
C GLY A 68 6.48 25.99 25.45
N ALA A 69 7.16 25.23 24.60
CA ALA A 69 6.69 24.96 23.24
C ALA A 69 5.26 24.39 23.26
N THR A 70 4.41 24.93 22.40
CA THR A 70 3.05 24.43 22.16
C THR A 70 3.04 23.38 21.04
N GLU A 71 4.01 23.44 20.14
CA GLU A 71 4.19 22.49 19.05
C GLU A 71 5.67 22.33 18.65
N VAL A 72 5.99 21.19 18.04
CA VAL A 72 7.29 20.90 17.42
C VAL A 72 7.07 20.26 16.06
N SER A 73 7.71 20.80 15.03
CA SER A 73 7.68 20.26 13.66
C SER A 73 8.94 19.46 13.34
N GLY A 74 8.95 18.73 12.21
CA GLY A 74 10.11 17.93 11.81
C GLY A 74 10.20 16.57 12.50
N VAL A 75 9.10 16.10 13.12
CA VAL A 75 9.06 14.83 13.84
C VAL A 75 8.65 13.70 12.91
N THR A 76 9.35 12.56 12.97
CA THR A 76 8.85 11.32 12.34
C THR A 76 7.99 10.57 13.33
N VAL A 77 6.70 10.40 13.03
CA VAL A 77 5.74 9.68 13.88
C VAL A 77 5.43 8.33 13.26
N ILE A 78 5.56 7.25 14.01
CA ILE A 78 5.48 5.87 13.53
C ILE A 78 4.35 5.18 14.26
N PHE A 79 3.43 4.56 13.52
CA PHE A 79 2.26 3.89 14.08
C PHE A 79 2.41 2.38 13.98
N ILE A 80 2.32 1.70 15.12
CA ILE A 80 2.36 0.24 15.20
C ILE A 80 1.11 -0.33 15.84
N SER A 81 0.72 -1.52 15.42
CA SER A 81 -0.28 -2.31 16.12
C SER A 81 0.16 -3.74 16.31
N SER A 82 0.00 -4.26 17.53
CA SER A 82 0.52 -5.57 17.94
C SER A 82 2.00 -5.80 17.57
N GLY A 83 2.78 -4.70 17.51
CA GLY A 83 4.20 -4.71 17.12
C GLY A 83 4.46 -4.61 15.62
N ALA A 84 3.43 -4.73 14.76
CA ALA A 84 3.54 -4.57 13.32
C ALA A 84 3.40 -3.10 12.90
N LEU A 85 4.21 -2.67 11.93
CA LEU A 85 4.14 -1.32 11.36
C LEU A 85 2.87 -1.14 10.54
N CYS A 86 2.07 -0.13 10.90
CA CYS A 86 0.85 0.23 10.19
C CYS A 86 1.06 1.37 9.19
N GLY A 87 1.91 2.33 9.56
CA GLY A 87 2.18 3.53 8.77
C GLY A 87 3.05 4.50 9.54
N TYR A 88 3.41 5.60 8.91
CA TYR A 88 4.22 6.65 9.52
C TYR A 88 3.97 8.00 8.87
N TYR A 89 4.31 9.06 9.58
CA TYR A 89 4.40 10.42 9.09
C TYR A 89 5.86 10.86 9.09
N ARG A 90 6.27 11.57 8.05
CA ARG A 90 7.50 12.37 8.05
C ARG A 90 7.15 13.82 8.34
N ASN A 91 8.12 14.56 8.85
CA ASN A 91 8.02 16.01 9.01
C ASN A 91 6.73 16.52 9.71
N ALA A 92 6.18 15.72 10.63
CA ALA A 92 4.93 16.04 11.28
C ALA A 92 5.11 17.12 12.35
N THR A 93 4.03 17.86 12.60
CA THR A 93 3.89 18.76 13.75
C THR A 93 3.23 18.00 14.89
N VAL A 94 3.85 17.98 16.07
CA VAL A 94 3.33 17.39 17.30
C VAL A 94 2.95 18.48 18.28
N PHE A 95 1.74 18.43 18.84
CA PHE A 95 1.21 19.40 19.79
C PHE A 95 1.41 18.94 21.24
N SER A 96 1.76 19.86 22.14
CA SER A 96 1.88 19.58 23.57
C SER A 96 0.51 19.27 24.20
N ILE A 97 -0.52 19.98 23.75
CA ILE A 97 -1.93 19.78 24.13
C ILE A 97 -2.69 19.22 22.92
N PRO A 98 -3.48 18.13 23.08
CA PRO A 98 -4.29 17.62 21.98
C PRO A 98 -5.26 18.67 21.44
N VAL A 99 -5.37 18.78 20.12
CA VAL A 99 -6.32 19.65 19.43
C VAL A 99 -7.54 18.83 19.00
N ARG A 100 -8.73 19.43 19.06
CA ARG A 100 -9.93 18.78 18.54
C ARG A 100 -9.77 18.52 17.04
N HIS A 101 -10.20 17.36 16.56
CA HIS A 101 -10.18 17.08 15.12
C HIS A 101 -10.99 18.16 14.38
N PRO A 102 -10.44 18.82 13.35
CA PRO A 102 -11.11 19.90 12.62
C PRO A 102 -12.52 19.55 12.11
N ASP A 103 -12.73 18.32 11.63
CA ASP A 103 -14.05 17.86 11.17
C ASP A 103 -15.02 17.47 12.30
N GLY A 104 -14.65 17.68 13.58
CA GLY A 104 -15.52 17.37 14.72
C GLY A 104 -15.88 15.88 14.84
N LEU A 105 -14.95 14.99 14.47
CA LEU A 105 -15.18 13.55 14.44
C LEU A 105 -15.42 12.97 15.84
N MET A 106 -16.21 11.89 15.89
CA MET A 106 -16.63 11.22 17.12
C MET A 106 -16.17 9.76 17.14
N ALA A 107 -15.55 9.34 18.24
CA ALA A 107 -15.30 7.94 18.58
C ALA A 107 -16.36 7.49 19.59
N GLY A 108 -17.47 6.95 19.08
CA GLY A 108 -18.64 6.70 19.90
C GLY A 108 -19.30 7.99 20.36
N GLU A 109 -19.29 8.26 21.66
CA GLU A 109 -19.84 9.49 22.27
C GLU A 109 -18.75 10.52 22.63
N SER A 110 -17.48 10.20 22.37
CA SER A 110 -16.35 11.08 22.69
C SER A 110 -15.82 11.77 21.44
N GLU A 111 -15.56 13.07 21.54
CA GLU A 111 -14.88 13.82 20.49
C GLU A 111 -13.45 13.29 20.29
N ILE A 112 -12.98 13.31 19.05
CA ILE A 112 -11.62 12.90 18.70
C ILE A 112 -10.69 14.11 18.86
N TYR A 113 -9.64 13.89 19.65
CA TYR A 113 -8.55 14.85 19.85
C TYR A 113 -7.25 14.28 19.29
N CYS A 114 -6.56 15.05 18.46
CA CYS A 114 -5.35 14.64 17.78
C CYS A 114 -4.14 15.37 18.37
N ARG A 115 -3.00 14.70 18.43
CA ARG A 115 -1.73 15.30 18.88
C ARG A 115 -0.77 15.58 17.76
N VAL A 116 -1.08 15.13 16.54
CA VAL A 116 -0.17 15.22 15.41
C VAL A 116 -0.93 15.74 14.20
N ARG A 117 -0.28 16.61 13.44
CA ARG A 117 -0.73 17.06 12.12
C ARG A 117 0.39 16.83 11.11
N VAL A 118 0.04 16.38 9.91
CA VAL A 118 0.99 16.18 8.81
C VAL A 118 0.37 16.54 7.46
N ALA A 119 1.19 16.99 6.52
CA ALA A 119 0.79 17.15 5.13
C ALA A 119 0.55 15.77 4.47
N PRO A 120 -0.41 15.62 3.55
CA PRO A 120 -0.73 14.32 2.94
C PRO A 120 0.45 13.65 2.22
N GLU A 121 1.33 14.43 1.60
CA GLU A 121 2.55 13.97 0.92
C GLU A 121 3.59 13.33 1.86
N ASP A 122 3.53 13.71 3.14
CA ASP A 122 4.45 13.26 4.18
C ASP A 122 3.86 12.11 5.02
N ALA A 123 2.59 11.77 4.81
CA ALA A 123 1.94 10.63 5.43
C ALA A 123 2.05 9.38 4.57
N TYR A 124 2.36 8.25 5.19
CA TYR A 124 2.43 6.97 4.52
C TYR A 124 1.71 5.87 5.31
N LEU A 125 0.67 5.30 4.71
CA LEU A 125 -0.04 4.14 5.25
C LEU A 125 0.41 2.87 4.54
N ILE A 126 0.79 1.85 5.31
CA ILE A 126 1.07 0.52 4.77
C ILE A 126 -0.27 -0.18 4.46
N PRO A 127 -0.45 -0.72 3.25
CA PRO A 127 -1.61 -1.53 2.89
C PRO A 127 -1.84 -2.66 3.89
N ALA A 128 -3.10 -2.91 4.27
CA ALA A 128 -3.43 -3.85 5.34
C ALA A 128 -2.90 -5.28 5.10
N ASP A 129 -2.88 -5.71 3.84
CA ASP A 129 -2.34 -7.00 3.36
C ASP A 129 -0.81 -7.10 3.44
N ARG A 130 -0.11 -6.00 3.80
CA ARG A 130 1.35 -5.90 3.86
C ARG A 130 1.87 -5.40 5.21
N ARG A 131 1.09 -5.55 6.27
CA ARG A 131 1.48 -5.18 7.65
C ARG A 131 2.07 -6.36 8.41
N ASP A 132 2.98 -7.07 7.78
CA ASP A 132 3.75 -8.19 8.35
C ASP A 132 5.08 -7.74 8.98
N TYR A 133 5.43 -6.46 8.82
CA TYR A 133 6.65 -5.87 9.37
C TYR A 133 6.60 -5.68 10.89
N VAL A 134 6.98 -6.71 11.64
CA VAL A 134 7.12 -6.64 13.10
C VAL A 134 8.41 -5.89 13.47
N MET A 135 8.29 -4.89 14.34
CA MET A 135 9.41 -4.08 14.82
C MET A 135 10.53 -4.90 15.45
N GLN A 136 11.79 -4.56 15.09
CA GLN A 136 13.00 -5.17 15.63
C GLN A 136 14.08 -4.11 15.97
N PRO A 137 14.78 -4.20 17.12
CA PRO A 137 14.39 -5.00 18.27
C PRO A 137 13.05 -4.49 18.84
N LYS A 138 12.34 -5.34 19.58
CA LYS A 138 11.18 -4.87 20.34
C LYS A 138 11.63 -3.70 21.24
N PRO A 139 11.02 -2.53 21.13
CA PRO A 139 11.41 -1.39 21.95
C PRO A 139 11.29 -1.72 23.44
N ALA A 140 12.31 -1.36 24.22
CA ALA A 140 12.30 -1.54 25.67
C ALA A 140 11.36 -0.50 26.31
N GLY A 141 10.50 -0.94 27.23
CA GLY A 141 9.42 -0.14 27.82
C GLY A 141 8.18 -0.13 26.94
N MET A 142 7.17 -0.94 27.27
CA MET A 142 5.87 -0.86 26.60
C MET A 142 4.92 -0.02 27.46
N PHE A 143 4.61 1.19 27.02
CA PHE A 143 3.36 1.93 27.24
C PHE A 143 3.40 3.21 26.38
N PRO A 144 2.26 3.73 25.93
CA PRO A 144 1.77 3.62 24.56
C PRO A 144 2.52 4.45 23.50
N VAL A 145 3.53 5.24 23.91
CA VAL A 145 4.41 5.98 23.02
C VAL A 145 5.87 5.85 23.44
N LEU A 146 6.80 5.90 22.49
CA LEU A 146 8.23 5.90 22.73
C LEU A 146 8.90 7.00 21.93
N TYR A 147 9.83 7.69 22.58
CA TYR A 147 10.64 8.72 21.96
C TYR A 147 11.99 8.12 21.56
N GLY A 148 12.45 8.45 20.37
CA GLY A 148 13.72 7.98 19.82
C GLY A 148 14.47 9.07 19.09
N GLU A 149 15.73 8.76 18.84
CA GLU A 149 16.67 9.56 18.07
C GLU A 149 17.34 8.70 17.00
N ASN A 150 18.05 9.30 16.06
CA ASN A 150 18.72 8.60 14.95
C ASN A 150 19.56 7.38 15.39
N GLY A 151 20.14 7.41 16.60
CA GLY A 151 20.96 6.33 17.14
C GLY A 151 20.18 5.13 17.66
N SER A 152 18.88 5.27 17.93
CA SER A 152 18.05 4.24 18.55
C SER A 152 17.95 2.98 17.67
N PRO A 153 18.14 1.76 18.21
CA PRO A 153 18.16 0.53 17.41
C PRO A 153 16.89 0.32 16.56
N TRP A 154 15.72 0.61 17.12
CA TRP A 154 14.44 0.46 16.43
C TRP A 154 14.21 1.54 15.37
N VAL A 155 14.80 2.74 15.55
CA VAL A 155 14.77 3.82 14.55
C VAL A 155 15.59 3.40 13.33
N LYS A 156 16.78 2.83 13.54
CA LYS A 156 17.62 2.33 12.44
C LYS A 156 16.90 1.25 11.63
N TRP A 157 16.24 0.31 12.30
CA TRP A 157 15.42 -0.70 11.63
C TRP A 157 14.29 -0.07 10.80
N PHE A 158 13.56 0.88 11.39
CA PHE A 158 12.49 1.59 10.70
C PHE A 158 13.00 2.34 9.47
N GLU A 159 14.14 3.04 9.55
CA GLU A 159 14.70 3.80 8.43
C GLU A 159 15.11 2.89 7.26
N ASN A 160 15.72 1.74 7.56
CA ASN A 160 16.05 0.75 6.55
C ASN A 160 14.79 0.23 5.85
N LEU A 161 13.76 -0.10 6.63
CA LEU A 161 12.48 -0.56 6.10
C LEU A 161 11.79 0.52 5.28
N ALA A 162 11.68 1.74 5.79
CA ALA A 162 11.00 2.85 5.11
C ALA A 162 11.63 3.15 3.75
N THR A 163 12.96 3.02 3.65
CA THR A 163 13.71 3.14 2.40
C THR A 163 13.33 2.05 1.41
N VAL A 164 13.36 0.77 1.83
CA VAL A 164 13.00 -0.38 0.99
C VAL A 164 11.52 -0.32 0.57
N SER A 165 10.61 -0.04 1.51
CA SER A 165 9.18 0.05 1.23
C SER A 165 8.88 1.15 0.21
N ARG A 166 9.45 2.35 0.35
CA ARG A 166 9.27 3.47 -0.61
C ARG A 166 9.65 3.06 -2.03
N GLN A 167 10.80 2.41 -2.20
CA GLN A 167 11.22 1.93 -3.51
C GLN A 167 10.19 0.95 -4.10
N ASN A 168 9.71 0.00 -3.28
CA ASN A 168 8.73 -1.00 -3.72
C ASN A 168 7.38 -0.38 -4.11
N ILE A 169 6.88 0.62 -3.38
CA ILE A 169 5.60 1.29 -3.68
C ILE A 169 5.68 2.15 -4.93
N VAL A 170 6.77 2.90 -5.10
CA VAL A 170 7.00 3.70 -6.31
C VAL A 170 7.04 2.78 -7.53
N ASN A 171 7.75 1.67 -7.43
CA ASN A 171 7.79 0.65 -8.47
C ASN A 171 6.39 0.08 -8.76
N GLU A 172 5.58 -0.17 -7.74
CA GLU A 172 4.24 -0.71 -7.92
C GLU A 172 3.21 0.30 -8.47
N ARG A 173 3.23 1.56 -8.03
CA ARG A 173 2.36 2.61 -8.59
C ARG A 173 2.66 2.84 -10.07
N LYS A 174 3.94 2.87 -10.42
CA LYS A 174 4.39 2.98 -11.82
C LYS A 174 3.95 1.74 -12.62
N ARG A 175 4.11 0.51 -12.07
CA ARG A 175 3.57 -0.73 -12.65
C ARG A 175 2.08 -0.62 -12.95
N ARG A 176 1.25 -0.24 -11.99
CA ARG A 176 -0.22 -0.12 -12.15
C ARG A 176 -0.63 0.91 -13.22
N LYS A 177 0.06 2.05 -13.29
CA LYS A 177 -0.20 3.09 -14.31
C LYS A 177 0.12 2.58 -15.72
N TRP A 178 1.19 1.80 -15.86
CA TRP A 178 1.60 1.24 -17.14
C TRP A 178 0.75 0.04 -17.56
N THR A 179 0.43 -0.87 -16.64
CA THR A 179 -0.53 -1.97 -16.84
C THR A 179 -1.87 -1.43 -17.33
N LYS A 180 -2.44 -0.39 -16.70
CA LYS A 180 -3.67 0.26 -17.19
C LYS A 180 -3.54 0.91 -18.57
N ALA A 181 -2.38 1.45 -18.92
CA ALA A 181 -2.16 2.09 -20.23
C ALA A 181 -1.96 1.04 -21.34
N VAL A 182 -1.31 -0.09 -21.03
CA VAL A 182 -0.98 -1.14 -21.99
C VAL A 182 -2.11 -2.16 -22.14
N GLU A 183 -2.75 -2.61 -21.07
CA GLU A 183 -3.95 -3.48 -21.13
C GLU A 183 -5.10 -2.80 -21.89
N ARG A 184 -5.15 -1.46 -21.89
CA ARG A 184 -6.11 -0.65 -22.65
C ARG A 184 -5.60 -0.22 -24.02
N SER A 185 -4.38 -0.61 -24.41
CA SER A 185 -3.84 -0.28 -25.72
C SER A 185 -4.49 -1.19 -26.77
N SER A 186 -5.62 -0.75 -27.31
CA SER A 186 -6.22 -1.32 -28.53
C SER A 186 -5.17 -1.52 -29.63
N LYS A 187 -4.21 -0.59 -29.73
CA LYS A 187 -3.08 -0.63 -30.66
C LYS A 187 -2.13 -1.81 -30.45
N SER A 188 -1.84 -2.20 -29.20
CA SER A 188 -0.95 -3.34 -28.93
C SER A 188 -1.63 -4.66 -29.25
N ARG A 189 -2.92 -4.76 -28.91
CA ARG A 189 -3.76 -5.90 -29.29
C ARG A 189 -3.87 -6.03 -30.82
N GLU A 190 -4.17 -4.94 -31.50
CA GLU A 190 -4.24 -4.88 -32.96
C GLU A 190 -2.91 -5.32 -33.58
N LYS A 191 -1.79 -4.75 -33.16
CA LYS A 191 -0.45 -5.13 -33.65
C LYS A 191 -0.13 -6.61 -33.44
N ALA A 192 -0.49 -7.19 -32.30
CA ALA A 192 -0.28 -8.61 -32.03
C ALA A 192 -1.13 -9.48 -32.95
N LEU A 193 -2.41 -9.15 -33.12
CA LEU A 193 -3.33 -9.88 -34.00
C LEU A 193 -2.98 -9.71 -35.48
N THR A 194 -2.49 -8.54 -35.91
CA THR A 194 -1.98 -8.33 -37.28
C THR A 194 -0.74 -9.16 -37.54
N LYS A 195 0.17 -9.29 -36.56
CA LYS A 195 1.43 -10.01 -36.72
C LYS A 195 1.28 -11.53 -36.60
N TYR A 196 0.54 -12.00 -35.61
CA TYR A 196 0.43 -13.43 -35.27
C TYR A 196 -0.86 -14.07 -35.80
N GLY A 197 -1.82 -13.25 -36.24
CA GLY A 197 -3.12 -13.71 -36.69
C GLY A 197 -4.02 -14.18 -35.55
N PHE A 198 -5.22 -14.62 -35.90
CA PHE A 198 -6.16 -15.28 -35.01
C PHE A 198 -5.79 -16.77 -34.89
N LYS A 199 -4.62 -17.03 -34.30
CA LYS A 199 -4.07 -18.36 -34.08
C LYS A 199 -3.50 -18.47 -32.66
N CYS A 200 -3.94 -19.48 -31.92
CA CYS A 200 -3.44 -19.74 -30.58
C CYS A 200 -2.00 -20.26 -30.64
N GLU A 201 -1.07 -19.58 -30.00
CA GLU A 201 0.34 -20.00 -29.90
C GLU A 201 0.51 -21.30 -29.10
N CYS A 202 -0.43 -21.60 -28.21
CA CYS A 202 -0.41 -22.80 -27.37
C CYS A 202 -0.98 -24.03 -28.11
N CYS A 203 -2.29 -24.07 -28.35
CA CYS A 203 -2.96 -25.25 -28.94
C CYS A 203 -3.04 -25.24 -30.48
N GLY A 204 -2.61 -24.16 -31.14
CA GLY A 204 -2.62 -24.05 -32.61
C GLY A 204 -3.97 -23.75 -33.25
N ALA A 205 -5.07 -23.70 -32.47
CA ALA A 205 -6.41 -23.35 -32.99
C ALA A 205 -6.38 -22.04 -33.77
N SER A 206 -6.98 -22.01 -34.96
CA SER A 206 -7.01 -20.85 -35.84
C SER A 206 -8.35 -20.71 -36.54
N TYR A 207 -8.91 -19.49 -36.52
CA TYR A 207 -10.19 -19.19 -37.18
C TYR A 207 -10.08 -17.90 -38.00
N LYS A 208 -10.76 -17.86 -39.15
CA LYS A 208 -10.76 -16.70 -40.06
C LYS A 208 -12.06 -15.89 -40.01
N ASP A 209 -13.15 -16.48 -39.53
CA ASP A 209 -14.42 -15.77 -39.40
C ASP A 209 -14.45 -14.86 -38.17
N HIS A 210 -15.13 -13.74 -38.29
CA HIS A 210 -15.17 -12.70 -37.27
C HIS A 210 -15.75 -13.18 -35.93
N VAL A 211 -16.70 -14.14 -35.94
CA VAL A 211 -17.35 -14.65 -34.74
C VAL A 211 -16.38 -15.50 -33.93
N ARG A 212 -15.75 -16.51 -34.53
CA ARG A 212 -14.77 -17.37 -33.83
C ARG A 212 -13.46 -16.65 -33.57
N ALA A 213 -13.06 -15.69 -34.42
CA ALA A 213 -11.90 -14.85 -34.17
C ALA A 213 -12.03 -14.01 -32.87
N ALA A 214 -13.25 -13.74 -32.41
CA ALA A 214 -13.48 -13.03 -31.15
C ALA A 214 -12.99 -13.81 -29.91
N MET A 215 -12.75 -15.11 -30.01
CA MET A 215 -12.28 -15.94 -28.89
C MET A 215 -10.79 -15.76 -28.57
N PHE A 216 -10.04 -15.04 -29.41
CA PHE A 216 -8.60 -14.85 -29.21
C PHE A 216 -8.30 -13.61 -28.38
N GLU A 217 -7.44 -13.81 -27.40
CA GLU A 217 -7.02 -12.84 -26.40
C GLU A 217 -5.50 -12.69 -26.46
N VAL A 218 -5.01 -11.49 -26.15
CA VAL A 218 -3.58 -11.20 -26.13
C VAL A 218 -3.06 -11.33 -24.71
N HIS A 219 -2.08 -12.20 -24.54
CA HIS A 219 -1.42 -12.53 -23.29
C HIS A 219 0.01 -11.95 -23.25
N HIS A 220 0.55 -11.66 -22.07
CA HIS A 220 1.92 -11.14 -21.93
C HIS A 220 2.90 -12.25 -21.53
N LYS A 221 3.99 -12.42 -22.30
CA LYS A 221 5.05 -13.44 -22.11
C LYS A 221 6.22 -12.97 -21.25
N VAL A 222 6.15 -11.78 -20.65
CA VAL A 222 7.20 -11.27 -19.78
C VAL A 222 6.54 -10.82 -18.48
N PRO A 223 6.89 -11.42 -17.31
CA PRO A 223 6.33 -11.02 -16.04
C PRO A 223 6.68 -9.56 -15.72
N TYR A 224 5.69 -8.85 -15.18
CA TYR A 224 5.73 -7.39 -14.96
C TYR A 224 6.82 -6.88 -13.99
N SER A 225 7.50 -7.74 -13.24
CA SER A 225 8.45 -7.37 -12.18
C SER A 225 9.87 -7.07 -12.66
N GLU A 226 10.29 -7.54 -13.85
CA GLU A 226 11.72 -7.62 -14.18
C GLU A 226 12.21 -6.63 -15.27
N ASN A 227 11.31 -5.95 -15.99
CA ASN A 227 11.69 -5.18 -17.19
C ASN A 227 11.15 -3.73 -17.25
N PHE A 228 10.70 -3.18 -16.12
CA PHE A 228 9.93 -1.94 -16.06
C PHE A 228 10.68 -0.68 -16.60
N GLU A 229 12.00 -0.69 -16.63
CA GLU A 229 12.80 0.50 -16.99
C GLU A 229 13.63 0.34 -18.28
N ALA A 230 13.74 -0.86 -18.84
CA ALA A 230 14.77 -1.14 -19.84
C ALA A 230 14.32 -0.89 -21.30
N ARG A 231 13.04 -1.08 -21.65
CA ARG A 231 12.59 -0.95 -23.05
C ARG A 231 11.07 -0.85 -23.24
N PRO A 232 10.60 -0.26 -24.36
CA PRO A 232 9.19 -0.29 -24.75
C PRO A 232 8.67 -1.72 -24.98
N LEU A 233 7.36 -1.90 -24.78
CA LEU A 233 6.63 -3.13 -25.11
C LEU A 233 6.85 -3.47 -26.58
N ARG A 234 7.36 -4.67 -26.86
CA ARG A 234 7.47 -5.20 -28.20
C ARG A 234 6.33 -6.19 -28.44
N VAL A 235 5.92 -6.31 -29.70
CA VAL A 235 4.92 -7.32 -30.09
C VAL A 235 5.39 -8.74 -29.73
N SER A 236 6.71 -8.99 -29.70
CA SER A 236 7.30 -10.26 -29.24
C SER A 236 7.05 -10.60 -27.78
N ASP A 237 6.74 -9.60 -26.95
CA ASP A 237 6.44 -9.77 -25.53
C ASP A 237 4.98 -10.21 -25.31
N LEU A 238 4.22 -10.34 -26.41
CA LEU A 238 2.82 -10.72 -26.43
C LEU A 238 2.66 -12.10 -27.06
N ALA A 239 1.63 -12.81 -26.64
CA ALA A 239 1.15 -14.04 -27.25
C ALA A 239 -0.33 -13.94 -27.61
N VAL A 240 -0.74 -14.56 -28.72
CA VAL A 240 -2.16 -14.74 -29.02
C VAL A 240 -2.60 -16.10 -28.51
N LEU A 241 -3.57 -16.14 -27.60
CA LEU A 241 -4.13 -17.36 -27.01
C LEU A 241 -5.63 -17.41 -27.25
N CYS A 242 -6.19 -18.62 -27.40
CA CYS A 242 -7.64 -18.77 -27.32
C CYS A 242 -8.09 -18.63 -25.86
N ALA A 243 -9.35 -18.27 -25.64
CA ALA A 243 -9.92 -18.06 -24.30
C ALA A 243 -9.76 -19.25 -23.34
N ASN A 244 -9.59 -20.48 -23.84
CA ASN A 244 -9.32 -21.65 -23.01
C ASN A 244 -7.85 -21.71 -22.58
N CYS A 245 -6.91 -21.66 -23.53
CA CYS A 245 -5.47 -21.65 -23.20
C CYS A 245 -5.09 -20.44 -22.35
N HIS A 246 -5.72 -19.28 -22.58
CA HIS A 246 -5.49 -18.10 -21.75
C HIS A 246 -5.97 -18.31 -20.31
N ARG A 247 -7.14 -18.93 -20.10
CA ARG A 247 -7.56 -19.30 -18.74
C ARG A 247 -6.65 -20.34 -18.09
N MET A 248 -6.13 -21.29 -18.85
CA MET A 248 -5.24 -22.33 -18.36
C MET A 248 -3.86 -21.79 -17.97
N ILE A 249 -3.28 -20.86 -18.75
CA ILE A 249 -1.96 -20.30 -18.42
C ILE A 249 -1.99 -19.51 -17.11
N HIS A 250 -3.14 -18.91 -16.77
CA HIS A 250 -3.35 -18.27 -15.47
C HIS A 250 -3.36 -19.22 -14.27
N ARG A 251 -3.28 -20.53 -14.49
CA ARG A 251 -3.11 -21.57 -13.45
C ARG A 251 -1.74 -22.21 -13.44
N MET A 252 -0.84 -21.82 -14.36
CA MET A 252 0.54 -22.32 -14.40
C MET A 252 1.40 -21.63 -13.33
N PRO A 253 2.47 -22.30 -12.83
CA PRO A 253 3.43 -21.68 -11.90
C PRO A 253 4.13 -20.44 -12.49
N ASP A 254 4.45 -20.49 -13.79
CA ASP A 254 4.92 -19.34 -14.56
C ASP A 254 3.88 -18.95 -15.61
N LEU A 255 3.33 -17.74 -15.45
CA LEU A 255 2.30 -17.16 -16.31
C LEU A 255 2.88 -16.77 -17.68
N ALA A 256 4.18 -16.51 -17.78
CA ALA A 256 4.84 -16.08 -19.00
C ALA A 256 5.21 -17.24 -19.94
N ASP A 257 5.30 -18.45 -19.41
CA ASP A 257 5.80 -19.62 -20.14
C ASP A 257 4.69 -20.34 -20.93
N VAL A 258 4.37 -19.77 -22.10
CA VAL A 258 3.44 -20.37 -23.06
C VAL A 258 3.94 -21.74 -23.54
N LYS A 259 5.26 -21.96 -23.58
CA LYS A 259 5.83 -23.23 -24.01
C LYS A 259 5.57 -24.32 -22.98
N ALA A 260 5.74 -24.04 -21.69
CA ALA A 260 5.42 -24.98 -20.63
C ALA A 260 3.94 -25.42 -20.66
N LEU A 261 3.00 -24.49 -20.89
CA LEU A 261 1.59 -24.86 -21.05
C LEU A 261 1.38 -25.73 -22.29
N LYS A 262 2.04 -25.41 -23.41
CA LYS A 262 1.94 -26.20 -24.63
C LYS A 262 2.46 -27.62 -24.42
N ASP A 263 3.60 -27.77 -23.74
CA ASP A 263 4.18 -29.08 -23.44
C ASP A 263 3.25 -29.90 -22.52
N TYR A 264 2.67 -29.25 -21.50
CA TYR A 264 1.67 -29.86 -20.59
C TYR A 264 0.42 -30.37 -21.32
N LEU A 265 -0.01 -29.68 -22.39
CA LEU A 265 -1.19 -30.08 -23.18
C LEU A 265 -0.91 -31.21 -24.18
N VAL A 266 0.36 -31.54 -24.42
CA VAL A 266 0.79 -32.55 -25.41
C VAL A 266 1.31 -33.82 -24.70
N SER A 267 1.52 -33.79 -23.38
CA SER A 267 2.08 -34.89 -22.59
C SER A 267 1.08 -36.01 -22.24
N ASP A 268 0.17 -36.35 -23.16
CA ASP A 268 -0.64 -37.58 -23.12
C ASP A 268 -0.09 -38.62 -24.12
#